data_AF-A0A356FBH9-F1
#
_entry.id   AF-A0A356FBH9-F1
#
_cell.length_a   1.000
_cell.length_b   1.000
_cell.length_c   1.000
_cell.angle_alpha   90.00
_cell.angle_beta   90.00
_cell.angle_gamma   90.00
#
_symmetry.space_group_name_H-M   'P 1'
#
loop_
_entity.id
_entity.type
_entity.pdbx_description
1 polymer ?
#
loop_
_entity_poly.entity_id
_entity_poly.type
_entity_poly.pdbx_seq_one_letter_code
_entity_poly.pdbx_strand_id
1 'polypeptide(L)'
;MARLIVTLTLLVTLIGCALSQASSAKGSADDDALSRTRKQVRMLDDIYKTTVVLITEKYVHDKDDFPAGSAAVALFQAVEKNGWHKVRLLDVAGEPIRRKNTAKDSFEKAGIAALKKGESYFEEVVSSDGQRQLRAMTAIPVVSKKCIMCHENYKDAKAGEAIGALSYTLTVE
;
A
#
# COMPACT_ATOMS: atom_id res chain seq x y z
N MET A 1 0.97 65.22 28.01
CA MET A 1 0.07 64.18 27.48
C MET A 1 0.59 63.78 26.10
N ALA A 2 1.09 62.55 25.92
CA ALA A 2 1.31 61.87 24.61
C ALA A 2 2.47 60.84 24.70
N ARG A 3 2.37 59.82 25.56
CA ARG A 3 3.28 58.66 25.54
C ARG A 3 2.62 57.41 26.12
N LEU A 4 1.50 56.96 25.55
CA LEU A 4 0.87 55.70 26.00
C LEU A 4 -0.06 55.06 24.97
N ILE A 5 0.29 55.02 23.68
CA ILE A 5 -0.52 54.32 22.65
C ILE A 5 0.32 53.41 21.72
N VAL A 6 1.65 53.46 21.76
CA VAL A 6 2.50 52.80 20.73
C VAL A 6 2.95 51.37 21.09
N THR A 7 2.61 50.83 22.26
CA THR A 7 3.11 49.50 22.70
C THR A 7 2.18 48.33 22.43
N LEU A 8 0.93 48.54 21.98
CA LEU A 8 -0.04 47.44 21.81
C LEU A 8 -0.07 46.83 20.40
N THR A 9 0.40 47.52 19.37
CA THR A 9 0.40 47.04 17.97
C THR A 9 1.58 46.14 17.62
N LEU A 10 2.69 46.19 18.36
CA LEU A 10 3.88 45.38 18.08
C LEU A 10 3.76 43.92 18.57
N LEU A 11 2.89 43.66 19.56
CA LEU A 11 2.70 42.32 20.11
C LEU A 11 1.83 41.43 19.20
N VAL A 12 0.96 42.02 18.39
CA VAL A 12 0.03 41.29 17.50
C VAL A 12 0.74 40.78 16.24
N THR A 13 1.74 41.48 15.72
CA THR A 13 2.51 41.07 14.53
C THR A 13 3.52 39.95 14.81
N LEU A 14 4.11 39.91 16.02
CA LEU A 14 5.03 38.83 16.42
C LEU A 14 4.33 37.47 16.58
N ILE A 15 3.07 37.47 17.03
CA ILE A 15 2.27 36.24 17.18
C ILE A 15 1.85 35.69 15.82
N GLY A 16 1.40 36.54 14.88
CA GLY A 16 0.99 36.10 13.53
C GLY A 16 2.13 35.47 12.71
N CYS A 17 3.36 35.95 12.88
CA CYS A 17 4.52 35.41 12.16
C CYS A 17 4.94 34.02 12.69
N ALA A 18 4.84 33.81 14.01
CA ALA A 18 5.16 32.53 14.64
C ALA A 18 4.13 31.42 14.30
N LEU A 19 2.84 31.75 14.24
CA LEU A 19 1.78 30.81 13.86
C LEU A 19 1.89 30.37 12.40
N SER A 20 2.27 31.28 11.49
CA SER A 20 2.41 30.96 10.07
C SER A 20 3.61 30.05 9.80
N GLN A 21 4.75 30.26 10.47
CA GLN A 21 5.92 29.38 10.33
C GLN A 21 5.69 27.97 10.90
N ALA A 22 5.01 27.87 12.04
CA ALA A 22 4.70 26.57 12.64
C ALA A 22 3.79 25.71 11.75
N SER A 23 2.81 26.33 11.07
CA SER A 23 1.91 25.61 10.16
C SER A 23 2.63 25.12 8.90
N SER A 24 3.53 25.93 8.33
CA SER A 24 4.29 25.56 7.14
C SER A 24 5.33 24.46 7.42
N ALA A 25 6.03 24.54 8.56
CA ALA A 25 6.98 23.49 8.96
C ALA A 25 6.30 22.14 9.21
N LYS A 26 5.10 22.16 9.80
CA LYS A 26 4.27 20.96 9.99
C LYS A 26 3.85 20.31 8.66
N GLY A 27 3.41 21.12 7.70
CA GLY A 27 3.04 20.63 6.35
C GLY A 27 4.21 19.92 5.66
N SER A 28 5.41 20.52 5.69
CA SER A 28 6.61 19.91 5.10
C SER A 28 6.99 18.58 5.76
N ALA A 29 6.93 18.49 7.09
CA ALA A 29 7.26 17.27 7.81
C ALA A 29 6.27 16.13 7.52
N ASP A 30 4.98 16.46 7.41
CA ASP A 30 3.91 15.50 7.07
C ASP A 30 4.05 14.95 5.64
N ASP A 31 4.54 15.76 4.71
CA ASP A 31 4.81 15.34 3.33
C ASP A 31 6.05 14.44 3.25
N ASP A 32 7.08 14.75 4.02
CA ASP A 32 8.29 13.92 4.11
C ASP A 32 7.98 12.54 4.72
N ALA A 33 7.18 12.49 5.78
CA ALA A 33 6.72 11.24 6.40
C ALA A 33 5.95 10.37 5.41
N LEU A 34 5.03 10.98 4.65
CA LEU A 34 4.29 10.27 3.63
C LEU A 34 5.20 9.76 2.51
N SER A 35 6.18 10.56 2.08
CA SER A 35 7.17 10.17 1.08
C SER A 35 8.00 8.95 1.53
N ARG A 36 8.46 8.94 2.79
CA ARG A 36 9.14 7.78 3.40
C ARG A 36 8.24 6.55 3.43
N THR A 37 6.99 6.72 3.83
CA THR A 37 6.01 5.62 3.91
C THR A 37 5.76 5.01 2.52
N ARG A 38 5.63 5.84 1.47
CA ARG A 38 5.53 5.36 0.08
C ARG A 38 6.77 4.59 -0.35
N LYS A 39 7.96 5.06 0.01
CA LYS A 39 9.22 4.34 -0.28
C LYS A 39 9.24 2.98 0.43
N GLN A 40 8.77 2.90 1.67
CA GLN A 40 8.67 1.66 2.42
C GLN A 40 7.69 0.69 1.76
N VAL A 41 6.52 1.16 1.27
CA VAL A 41 5.60 0.31 0.50
C VAL A 41 6.30 -0.31 -0.71
N ARG A 42 7.03 0.47 -1.50
CA ARG A 42 7.75 -0.06 -2.68
C ARG A 42 8.79 -1.12 -2.29
N MET A 43 9.56 -0.86 -1.24
CA MET A 43 10.54 -1.82 -0.73
C MET A 43 9.88 -3.13 -0.29
N LEU A 44 8.78 -3.05 0.47
CA LEU A 44 8.02 -4.21 0.91
C LEU A 44 7.41 -4.98 -0.27
N ASP A 45 6.93 -4.26 -1.27
CA ASP A 45 6.38 -4.82 -2.49
C ASP A 45 7.40 -5.64 -3.27
N ASP A 46 8.60 -5.08 -3.46
CA ASP A 46 9.71 -5.78 -4.09
C ASP A 46 10.09 -7.04 -3.30
N ILE A 47 10.23 -6.93 -1.97
CA ILE A 47 10.57 -8.07 -1.10
C ILE A 47 9.52 -9.18 -1.21
N TYR A 48 8.23 -8.85 -1.08
CA TYR A 48 7.18 -9.85 -1.08
C TYR A 48 7.00 -10.51 -2.44
N LYS A 49 6.94 -9.73 -3.53
CA LYS A 49 6.82 -10.29 -4.87
C LYS A 49 8.03 -11.15 -5.23
N THR A 50 9.24 -10.67 -4.93
CA THR A 50 10.47 -11.43 -5.16
C THR A 50 10.46 -12.76 -4.38
N THR A 51 10.04 -12.72 -3.12
CA THR A 51 9.92 -13.94 -2.30
C THR A 51 8.94 -14.95 -2.89
N VAL A 52 7.78 -14.49 -3.35
CA VAL A 52 6.77 -15.35 -4.00
C VAL A 52 7.30 -15.98 -5.29
N VAL A 53 8.01 -15.19 -6.11
CA VAL A 53 8.66 -15.70 -7.33
C VAL A 53 9.72 -16.73 -6.98
N LEU A 54 10.61 -16.45 -6.02
CA LEU A 54 11.64 -17.39 -5.58
C LEU A 54 11.04 -18.70 -5.07
N ILE A 55 9.97 -18.65 -4.29
CA ILE A 55 9.27 -19.86 -3.82
C ILE A 55 8.72 -20.65 -5.00
N THR A 56 8.03 -19.96 -5.92
CA THR A 56 7.44 -20.58 -7.12
C THR A 56 8.50 -21.23 -8.01
N GLU A 57 9.65 -20.58 -8.17
CA GLU A 57 10.73 -21.09 -9.02
C GLU A 57 11.43 -22.30 -8.40
N LYS A 58 11.72 -22.24 -7.10
CA LYS A 58 12.60 -23.21 -6.42
C LYS A 58 11.88 -24.37 -5.76
N TYR A 59 10.62 -24.20 -5.36
CA TYR A 59 9.90 -25.18 -4.54
C TYR A 59 8.52 -25.57 -5.08
N VAL A 60 8.07 -24.97 -6.19
CA VAL A 60 6.81 -25.36 -6.86
C VAL A 60 7.16 -25.95 -8.23
N HIS A 61 7.02 -27.26 -8.33
CA HIS A 61 7.34 -28.06 -9.51
C HIS A 61 6.08 -28.56 -10.19
N ASP A 62 5.06 -28.92 -9.42
CA ASP A 62 3.74 -29.32 -9.92
C ASP A 62 2.59 -28.81 -9.02
N LYS A 63 1.37 -29.25 -9.33
CA LYS A 63 0.14 -28.82 -8.66
C LYS A 63 -0.06 -29.42 -7.27
N ASP A 64 0.69 -30.46 -6.92
CA ASP A 64 0.58 -31.16 -5.63
C ASP A 64 1.49 -30.50 -4.57
N ASP A 65 2.44 -29.66 -5.01
CA ASP A 65 3.26 -28.82 -4.12
C ASP A 65 2.46 -27.71 -3.44
N PHE A 66 2.99 -27.22 -2.30
CA PHE A 66 2.35 -26.14 -1.55
C PHE A 66 2.31 -24.83 -2.35
N PRO A 67 1.13 -24.25 -2.64
CA PRO A 67 1.06 -23.10 -3.54
C PRO A 67 1.75 -21.85 -2.97
N ALA A 68 2.60 -21.20 -3.77
CA ALA A 68 3.33 -20.00 -3.36
C ALA A 68 2.39 -18.87 -2.88
N GLY A 69 1.21 -18.71 -3.48
CA GLY A 69 0.20 -17.76 -3.00
C GLY A 69 -0.35 -18.10 -1.60
N SER A 70 -0.44 -19.39 -1.24
CA SER A 70 -0.80 -19.79 0.12
C SER A 70 0.33 -19.50 1.11
N ALA A 71 1.59 -19.72 0.70
CA ALA A 71 2.77 -19.35 1.50
C ALA A 71 2.85 -17.83 1.74
N ALA A 72 2.58 -17.03 0.70
CA ALA A 72 2.53 -15.57 0.79
C ALA A 72 1.51 -15.12 1.83
N VAL A 73 0.29 -15.68 1.79
CA VAL A 73 -0.75 -15.33 2.76
C VAL A 73 -0.35 -15.73 4.19
N ALA A 74 0.30 -16.87 4.39
CA ALA A 74 0.81 -17.26 5.70
C ALA A 74 1.90 -16.29 6.20
N LEU A 75 2.82 -15.87 5.33
CA LEU A 75 3.82 -14.84 5.63
C LEU A 75 3.15 -13.52 6.04
N PHE A 76 2.15 -13.06 5.29
CA PHE A 76 1.43 -11.82 5.57
C PHE A 76 0.76 -11.85 6.95
N GLN A 77 0.14 -12.98 7.31
CA GLN A 77 -0.44 -13.18 8.63
C GLN A 77 0.61 -13.13 9.75
N ALA A 78 1.80 -13.68 9.52
CA ALA A 78 2.90 -13.62 10.49
C ALA A 78 3.44 -12.19 10.65
N VAL A 79 3.60 -11.44 9.54
CA VAL A 79 4.02 -10.03 9.55
C VAL A 79 3.03 -9.18 10.35
N GLU A 80 1.74 -9.34 10.13
CA GLU A 80 0.69 -8.63 10.87
C GLU A 80 0.70 -9.02 12.35
N LYS A 81 0.78 -10.32 12.66
CA LYS A 81 0.86 -10.83 14.04
C LYS A 81 2.06 -10.27 14.82
N ASN A 82 3.16 -10.02 14.13
CA ASN A 82 4.37 -9.44 14.71
C ASN A 82 4.30 -7.91 14.88
N GLY A 83 3.18 -7.27 14.51
CA GLY A 83 2.93 -5.85 14.76
C GLY A 83 3.54 -4.91 13.72
N TRP A 84 3.95 -5.40 12.54
CA TRP A 84 4.60 -4.56 11.52
C TRP A 84 3.60 -3.75 10.68
N HIS A 85 2.98 -4.36 9.69
CA HIS A 85 1.98 -3.72 8.83
C HIS A 85 0.99 -4.77 8.33
N LYS A 86 -0.12 -4.29 7.76
CA LYS A 86 -1.10 -5.19 7.14
C LYS A 86 -0.83 -5.28 5.65
N VAL A 87 -0.82 -6.50 5.14
CA VAL A 87 -0.76 -6.78 3.71
C VAL A 87 -1.74 -7.90 3.36
N ARG A 88 -2.44 -7.75 2.25
CA ARG A 88 -3.44 -8.73 1.77
C ARG A 88 -3.22 -9.04 0.30
N LEU A 89 -3.37 -10.32 -0.03
CA LEU A 89 -3.48 -10.78 -1.40
C LEU A 89 -4.93 -10.60 -1.87
N LEU A 90 -5.12 -9.91 -2.99
CA LEU A 90 -6.41 -9.73 -3.63
C LEU A 90 -6.40 -10.35 -5.03
N ASP A 91 -7.53 -10.93 -5.39
CA ASP A 91 -7.79 -11.38 -6.75
C ASP A 91 -8.22 -10.19 -7.61
N VAL A 92 -7.57 -10.02 -8.77
CA VAL A 92 -7.94 -9.00 -9.75
C VAL A 92 -8.68 -9.65 -10.92
N ALA A 93 -8.34 -10.89 -11.29
CA ALA A 93 -8.93 -11.60 -12.43
C ALA A 93 -10.47 -11.78 -12.32
N GLY A 94 -11.04 -11.77 -11.12
CA GLY A 94 -12.47 -11.92 -10.87
C GLY A 94 -12.88 -13.33 -10.43
N GLU A 95 -11.93 -14.24 -10.23
CA GLU A 95 -12.15 -15.64 -9.88
C GLU A 95 -11.29 -16.05 -8.67
N PRO A 96 -11.57 -15.50 -7.48
CA PRO A 96 -10.77 -15.76 -6.30
C PRO A 96 -10.89 -17.22 -5.85
N ILE A 97 -9.79 -17.98 -5.88
CA ILE A 97 -9.71 -19.34 -5.29
C ILE A 97 -10.18 -19.34 -3.83
N ARG A 98 -9.85 -18.27 -3.09
CA ARG A 98 -10.27 -18.10 -1.70
C ARG A 98 -11.08 -16.81 -1.60
N ARG A 99 -12.33 -16.92 -1.12
CA ARG A 99 -13.23 -15.77 -0.85
C ARG A 99 -12.59 -14.67 0.00
N LYS A 100 -11.61 -14.99 0.84
CA LYS A 100 -10.87 -14.00 1.65
C LYS A 100 -10.01 -13.02 0.81
N ASN A 101 -9.72 -13.37 -0.44
CA ASN A 101 -8.96 -12.56 -1.40
C ASN A 101 -9.89 -11.69 -2.26
N THR A 102 -11.20 -11.73 -2.06
CA THR A 102 -12.13 -10.78 -2.68
C THR A 102 -11.98 -9.40 -2.02
N ALA A 103 -12.11 -8.34 -2.82
CA ALA A 103 -12.18 -6.97 -2.30
C ALA A 103 -13.34 -6.79 -1.33
N LYS A 104 -13.06 -6.16 -0.19
CA LYS A 104 -14.00 -6.00 0.93
C LYS A 104 -14.59 -4.59 1.00
N ASP A 105 -13.79 -3.57 0.75
CA ASP A 105 -14.20 -2.17 0.94
C ASP A 105 -14.09 -1.33 -0.35
N SER A 106 -14.45 -0.05 -0.25
CA SER A 106 -14.43 0.90 -1.37
C SER A 106 -13.03 1.10 -1.94
N PHE A 107 -12.01 1.21 -1.08
CA PHE A 107 -10.61 1.33 -1.50
C PHE A 107 -10.17 0.11 -2.31
N GLU A 108 -10.43 -1.11 -1.82
CA GLU A 108 -10.01 -2.33 -2.52
C GLU A 108 -10.72 -2.45 -3.88
N LYS A 109 -12.01 -2.11 -3.95
CA LYS A 109 -12.77 -2.11 -5.21
C LYS A 109 -12.25 -1.06 -6.21
N ALA A 110 -11.97 0.16 -5.74
CA ALA A 110 -11.43 1.23 -6.56
C ALA A 110 -10.01 0.90 -7.07
N GLY A 111 -9.15 0.37 -6.19
CA GLY A 111 -7.81 -0.08 -6.53
C GLY A 111 -7.84 -1.17 -7.59
N ILE A 112 -8.65 -2.23 -7.42
CA ILE A 112 -8.80 -3.28 -8.45
C ILE A 112 -9.25 -2.66 -9.79
N ALA A 113 -10.20 -1.73 -9.78
CA ALA A 113 -10.65 -1.07 -11.00
C ALA A 113 -9.54 -0.25 -11.69
N ALA A 114 -8.68 0.41 -10.91
CA ALA A 114 -7.51 1.13 -11.43
C ALA A 114 -6.47 0.17 -12.02
N LEU A 115 -6.14 -0.92 -11.31
CA LEU A 115 -5.17 -1.90 -11.79
C LEU A 115 -5.65 -2.62 -13.07
N LYS A 116 -6.95 -2.90 -13.18
CA LYS A 116 -7.56 -3.44 -14.42
C LYS A 116 -7.43 -2.50 -15.62
N LYS A 117 -7.26 -1.20 -15.39
CA LYS A 117 -7.00 -0.20 -16.44
C LYS A 117 -5.51 -0.08 -16.78
N GLY A 118 -4.65 -0.91 -16.17
CA GLY A 118 -3.21 -0.94 -16.43
C GLY A 118 -2.38 -0.10 -15.47
N GLU A 119 -2.99 0.51 -14.44
CA GLU A 119 -2.21 1.15 -13.39
C GLU A 119 -1.42 0.08 -12.60
N SER A 120 -0.18 0.39 -12.22
CA SER A 120 0.65 -0.51 -11.42
C SER A 120 0.53 -0.26 -9.91
N TYR A 121 -0.01 0.91 -9.54
CA TYR A 121 -0.03 1.41 -8.18
C TYR A 121 -1.25 2.33 -7.95
N PHE A 122 -1.96 2.13 -6.85
CA PHE A 122 -3.07 2.96 -6.39
C PHE A 122 -2.92 3.24 -4.88
N GLU A 123 -3.21 4.45 -4.41
CA GLU A 123 -3.09 4.79 -2.99
C GLU A 123 -4.17 5.74 -2.48
N GLU A 124 -4.37 5.72 -1.17
CA GLU A 124 -5.21 6.63 -0.42
C GLU A 124 -4.60 6.86 0.96
N VAL A 125 -4.65 8.10 1.45
CA VAL A 125 -4.28 8.42 2.82
C VAL A 125 -5.56 8.50 3.66
N VAL A 126 -5.63 7.70 4.71
CA VAL A 126 -6.79 7.62 5.59
C VAL A 126 -6.41 7.96 7.03
N SER A 127 -7.36 8.48 7.79
CA SER A 127 -7.22 8.60 9.25
C SER A 127 -8.00 7.47 9.91
N SER A 128 -7.33 6.66 10.71
CA SER A 128 -7.94 5.58 11.49
C SER A 128 -7.28 5.51 12.85
N ASP A 129 -8.09 5.46 13.91
CA ASP A 129 -7.65 5.42 15.30
C ASP A 129 -6.71 6.58 15.69
N GLY A 130 -6.96 7.77 15.13
CA GLY A 130 -6.12 8.95 15.35
C GLY A 130 -4.75 8.90 14.65
N GLN A 131 -4.45 7.83 13.93
CA GLN A 131 -3.23 7.69 13.14
C GLN A 131 -3.51 7.94 11.66
N ARG A 132 -2.60 8.66 11.01
CA ARG A 132 -2.58 8.79 9.56
C ARG A 132 -1.99 7.51 8.98
N GLN A 133 -2.70 6.86 8.08
CA GLN A 133 -2.28 5.61 7.44
C GLN A 133 -2.24 5.79 5.92
N LEU A 134 -1.23 5.20 5.29
CA LEU A 134 -1.17 5.02 3.85
C LEU A 134 -1.75 3.65 3.51
N ARG A 135 -2.84 3.64 2.75
CA ARG A 135 -3.30 2.45 2.03
C ARG A 135 -2.74 2.50 0.63
N ALA A 136 -2.08 1.42 0.22
CA ALA A 136 -1.54 1.29 -1.12
C ALA A 136 -1.94 -0.05 -1.72
N MET A 137 -2.02 -0.11 -3.03
CA MET A 137 -2.29 -1.33 -3.78
C MET A 137 -1.36 -1.40 -4.97
N THR A 138 -0.71 -2.55 -5.16
CA THR A 138 0.20 -2.79 -6.29
C THR A 138 -0.29 -3.97 -7.12
N ALA A 139 -0.10 -3.88 -8.44
CA ALA A 139 -0.43 -4.97 -9.35
C ALA A 139 0.54 -6.15 -9.19
N ILE A 140 0.03 -7.38 -9.19
CA ILE A 140 0.79 -8.60 -9.42
C ILE A 140 0.58 -8.98 -10.89
N PRO A 141 1.57 -8.74 -11.76
CA PRO A 141 1.44 -9.09 -13.16
C PRO A 141 1.63 -10.60 -13.38
N VAL A 142 1.19 -11.09 -14.53
CA VAL A 142 1.63 -12.40 -15.02
C VAL A 142 3.12 -12.34 -15.32
N VAL A 143 3.93 -13.04 -14.52
CA VAL A 143 5.39 -13.05 -14.64
C VAL A 143 5.97 -14.38 -15.12
N SER A 144 5.22 -15.49 -15.09
CA SER A 144 5.71 -16.78 -15.56
C SER A 144 4.61 -17.73 -16.01
N LYS A 145 4.96 -18.70 -16.85
CA LYS A 145 4.07 -19.81 -17.24
C LYS A 145 3.66 -20.69 -16.05
N LYS A 146 4.48 -20.77 -14.99
CA LYS A 146 4.17 -21.55 -13.78
C LYS A 146 2.98 -20.99 -13.02
N CYS A 147 2.68 -19.69 -13.14
CA CYS A 147 1.48 -19.12 -12.52
C CYS A 147 0.19 -19.77 -13.03
N ILE A 148 0.17 -20.20 -14.30
CA ILE A 148 -0.99 -20.83 -14.95
C ILE A 148 -1.19 -22.28 -14.48
N MET A 149 -0.16 -22.93 -13.93
CA MET A 149 -0.20 -24.32 -13.46
C MET A 149 -1.29 -24.56 -12.40
N CYS A 150 -1.48 -23.58 -11.50
CA CYS A 150 -2.50 -23.63 -10.46
C CYS A 150 -3.73 -22.74 -10.76
N HIS A 151 -3.66 -21.95 -11.83
CA HIS A 151 -4.62 -20.91 -12.18
C HIS A 151 -4.86 -20.91 -13.69
N GLU A 152 -5.67 -21.85 -14.17
CA GLU A 152 -5.96 -21.97 -15.61
C GLU A 152 -6.60 -20.69 -16.18
N ASN A 153 -7.32 -19.94 -15.34
CA ASN A 153 -7.92 -18.66 -15.68
C ASN A 153 -6.90 -17.57 -16.06
N TYR A 154 -5.61 -17.76 -15.77
CA TYR A 154 -4.54 -16.86 -16.22
C TYR A 154 -3.99 -17.20 -17.60
N LYS A 155 -4.45 -18.27 -18.25
CA LYS A 155 -3.94 -18.72 -19.55
C LYS A 155 -4.11 -17.67 -20.66
N ASP A 156 -5.20 -16.92 -20.60
CA ASP A 156 -5.54 -15.88 -21.57
C ASP A 156 -5.12 -14.48 -21.13
N ALA A 157 -4.54 -14.35 -19.91
CA ALA A 157 -4.04 -13.08 -19.41
C ALA A 157 -2.81 -12.65 -20.22
N LYS A 158 -2.79 -11.38 -20.63
CA LYS A 158 -1.69 -10.83 -21.43
C LYS A 158 -0.45 -10.68 -20.56
N ALA A 159 0.73 -10.73 -21.18
CA ALA A 159 1.97 -10.43 -20.47
C ALA A 159 1.89 -9.03 -19.84
N GLY A 160 2.17 -8.95 -18.53
CA GLY A 160 2.05 -7.71 -17.76
C GLY A 160 0.65 -7.38 -17.25
N GLU A 161 -0.40 -8.12 -17.64
CA GLU A 161 -1.75 -7.94 -17.12
C GLU A 161 -1.80 -8.29 -15.62
N ALA A 162 -2.50 -7.47 -14.84
CA ALA A 162 -2.67 -7.68 -13.41
C ALA A 162 -3.64 -8.84 -13.15
N ILE A 163 -3.13 -9.95 -12.62
CA ILE A 163 -3.93 -11.12 -12.21
C ILE A 163 -4.30 -11.08 -10.73
N GLY A 164 -3.49 -10.39 -9.93
CA GLY A 164 -3.74 -10.17 -8.52
C GLY A 164 -3.21 -8.82 -8.07
N ALA A 165 -3.35 -8.55 -6.78
CA ALA A 165 -2.82 -7.35 -6.17
C ALA A 165 -2.34 -7.61 -4.73
N LEU A 166 -1.36 -6.84 -4.30
CA LEU A 166 -1.02 -6.71 -2.88
C LEU A 166 -1.60 -5.40 -2.38
N SER A 167 -2.45 -5.45 -1.34
CA SER A 167 -2.99 -4.28 -0.66
C SER A 167 -2.31 -4.11 0.69
N TYR A 168 -1.69 -2.96 0.89
CA TYR A 168 -0.91 -2.57 2.06
C TYR A 168 -1.68 -1.57 2.92
N THR A 169 -1.43 -1.61 4.22
CA THR A 169 -1.83 -0.54 5.15
C THR A 169 -0.69 -0.32 6.14
N LEU A 170 -0.09 0.87 6.08
CA LEU A 170 1.01 1.30 6.93
C LEU A 170 0.63 2.59 7.65
N THR A 171 1.09 2.75 8.88
CA THR A 171 1.08 4.06 9.55
C THR A 171 2.08 4.99 8.87
N VAL A 172 1.74 6.26 8.74
CA VAL A 172 2.63 7.27 8.17
C VAL A 172 3.63 7.72 9.24
N GLU A 173 4.93 7.56 8.97
CA GLU A 173 6.05 7.83 9.88
C GLU A 173 7.10 8.80 9.33
#